data_AF-A0AAD7JJP9-F1
#
_entry.id   AF-A0AAD7JJP9-F1
#
_cell.length_a   1.000
_cell.length_b   1.000
_cell.length_c   1.000
_cell.angle_alpha   90.00
_cell.angle_beta   90.00
_cell.angle_gamma   90.00
#
_symmetry.space_group_name_H-M   'P 1'
#
loop_
_entity.id
_entity.type
_entity.pdbx_description
1 polymer ?
#
loop_
_entity_poly.entity_id
_entity_poly.type
_entity_poly.pdbx_seq_one_letter_code
_entity_poly.pdbx_strand_id
1 'polypeptide(L)' 'IELRYQWAINAVQGRRALSSRKAAVLYRVARSTLDTRLKGVKSRREAHEHQHVLSTAQEGVLVEWVKVL' A
#
# COMPACT_ATOMS: atom_id res chain seq x y z
N ILE A 1 2.18 -3.26 8.41
CA ILE A 1 3.47 -2.93 7.75
C ILE A 1 3.29 -1.77 6.75
N GLU A 2 2.20 -1.74 5.98
CA GLU A 2 1.90 -0.69 4.97
C GLU A 2 1.92 0.76 5.52
N LEU A 3 1.36 1.00 6.72
CA LEU A 3 1.26 2.34 7.32
C LEU A 3 2.59 3.08 7.47
N ARG A 4 3.68 2.34 7.76
CA ARG A 4 5.02 2.94 7.94
C ARG A 4 5.62 3.41 6.61
N TYR A 5 5.34 2.70 5.52
CA TYR A 5 5.72 3.15 4.18
C TYR A 5 4.89 4.36 3.75
N GLN A 6 3.60 4.38 4.06
CA GLN A 6 2.75 5.52 3.74
C GLN A 6 3.21 6.80 4.46
N TRP A 7 3.54 6.71 5.74
CA TRP A 7 4.10 7.86 6.48
C TRP A 7 5.46 8.30 5.94
N ALA A 8 6.31 7.36 5.54
CA ALA A 8 7.60 7.68 4.93
C ALA A 8 7.43 8.38 3.57
N ILE A 9 6.50 7.96 2.72
CA ILE A 9 6.18 8.60 1.44
C ILE A 9 5.67 10.02 1.67
N ASN A 10 4.71 10.19 2.57
CA ASN A 10 4.14 11.49 2.91
C ASN A 10 5.20 12.45 3.48
N ALA A 11 6.19 11.94 4.21
CA ALA A 11 7.27 12.76 4.76
C ALA A 11 8.29 13.23 3.70
N VAL A 12 8.46 12.47 2.62
CA VAL A 12 9.28 12.86 1.46
C VAL A 12 8.54 13.84 0.56
N GLN A 13 7.25 13.61 0.31
CA GLN A 13 6.42 14.45 -0.57
C GLN A 13 5.82 15.68 0.11
N GLY A 14 5.77 15.69 1.44
CA GLY A 14 5.20 16.78 2.24
C GLY A 14 6.08 18.04 2.30
N ARG A 15 5.57 19.10 2.93
CA ARG A 15 6.17 20.45 2.95
C ARG A 15 7.62 20.52 3.47
N ARG A 16 8.05 19.56 4.30
CA ARG A 16 9.40 19.53 4.88
C ARG A 16 10.40 18.73 4.03
N ALA A 17 9.92 18.09 2.95
CA ALA A 17 10.66 17.31 1.96
C ALA A 17 11.91 16.61 2.54
N LEU A 18 11.70 15.62 3.42
CA LEU A 18 12.82 14.84 3.91
C LEU A 18 13.43 14.04 2.76
N SER A 19 14.76 13.90 2.74
CA SER A 19 15.41 13.00 1.78
C SER A 19 14.92 11.56 2.01
N SER A 20 14.82 10.77 0.94
CA SER A 20 14.33 9.38 1.05
C SER A 20 15.15 8.55 2.05
N ARG A 21 16.46 8.81 2.14
CA ARG A 21 17.35 8.22 3.16
C ARG A 21 16.93 8.60 4.58
N LYS A 22 16.64 9.87 4.84
CA LYS A 22 16.25 10.34 6.18
C LYS A 22 14.87 9.83 6.56
N ALA A 23 13.93 9.80 5.62
CA ALA A 23 12.61 9.20 5.84
C ALA A 23 12.70 7.68 6.11
N ALA A 24 13.54 6.96 5.37
CA ALA A 24 13.75 5.52 5.59
C ALA A 24 14.25 5.21 7.00
N VAL A 25 15.22 5.97 7.50
CA VAL A 25 15.73 5.83 8.88
C VAL A 25 14.67 6.19 9.91
N LEU A 26 13.99 7.33 9.73
CA LEU A 26 12.99 7.83 10.67
C LEU A 26 11.82 6.85 10.86
N TYR A 27 11.30 6.29 9.78
CA TYR A 27 10.19 5.34 9.81
C TYR A 27 10.64 3.88 9.86
N ARG A 28 11.96 3.65 9.94
CA ARG A 28 12.61 2.32 10.02
C ARG A 28 12.15 1.39 8.88
N VAL A 29 12.05 1.91 7.67
CA VAL A 29 11.63 1.17 6.47
C VAL A 29 12.82 0.93 5.54
N ALA A 30 12.74 -0.09 4.69
CA ALA A 30 13.80 -0.35 3.71
C ALA A 30 13.81 0.77 2.66
N ARG A 31 14.98 1.38 2.45
CA ARG A 31 15.15 2.47 1.50
C ARG A 31 14.79 2.05 0.08
N SER A 32 15.24 0.87 -0.35
CA SER A 32 14.95 0.33 -1.69
C SER A 32 13.45 0.22 -1.93
N THR A 33 12.70 -0.30 -0.96
CA THR A 33 11.24 -0.38 -1.03
C THR A 33 10.61 1.02 -1.04
N LEU A 34 11.08 1.95 -0.21
CA LEU A 34 10.58 3.34 -0.20
C LEU A 34 10.79 4.04 -1.54
N ASP A 35 11.99 3.93 -2.14
CA ASP A 35 12.31 4.52 -3.44
C ASP A 35 11.43 3.90 -4.56
N THR A 36 11.17 2.59 -4.51
CA THR A 36 10.22 1.91 -5.42
C THR A 36 8.79 2.42 -5.24
N ARG A 37 8.33 2.65 -4.00
CA ARG A 37 6.98 3.21 -3.75
C ARG A 37 6.87 4.68 -4.18
N LEU A 38 7.92 5.47 -4.01
CA LEU A 38 7.97 6.86 -4.50
C LEU A 38 7.86 6.95 -6.03
N LYS A 39 8.28 5.91 -6.75
CA LYS A 39 8.08 5.76 -8.20
C LYS A 39 6.66 5.33 -8.60
N GLY A 40 5.75 5.16 -7.63
CA GLY A 40 4.35 4.80 -7.87
C GLY A 40 4.08 3.29 -7.96
N VAL A 41 5.05 2.43 -7.64
CA VAL A 41 4.82 0.99 -7.59
C VAL A 41 3.97 0.65 -6.38
N LYS A 42 2.83 0.00 -6.61
CA LYS A 42 1.88 -0.42 -5.56
C LYS A 42 2.40 -1.62 -4.77
N SER A 43 1.86 -1.84 -3.58
CA SER A 43 2.11 -3.09 -2.86
C SER A 43 1.51 -4.25 -3.63
N ARG A 44 2.03 -5.46 -3.41
CA ARG A 44 1.37 -6.67 -3.92
C ARG A 44 -0.09 -6.76 -3.46
N ARG A 45 -0.39 -6.31 -2.24
CA ARG A 45 -1.76 -6.32 -1.68
C ARG A 45 -2.68 -5.37 -2.42
N GLU A 46 -2.30 -4.10 -2.58
CA GLU A 46 -3.07 -3.11 -3.33
C GLU A 46 -3.17 -3.48 -4.81
N ALA A 47 -2.08 -3.98 -5.41
CA ALA A 47 -2.09 -4.46 -6.78
C ALA A 47 -3.07 -5.63 -6.95
N HIS A 48 -3.11 -6.54 -5.99
CA HIS A 48 -4.06 -7.66 -5.96
C HIS A 48 -5.50 -7.15 -5.83
N GLU A 49 -5.80 -6.23 -4.90
CA GLU A 49 -7.12 -5.60 -4.79
C GLU A 49 -7.59 -4.98 -6.13
N HIS A 50 -6.67 -4.33 -6.87
CA HIS A 50 -6.97 -3.76 -8.19
C HIS A 50 -7.05 -4.79 -9.33
N GLN A 51 -6.57 -6.02 -9.13
CA GLN A 51 -6.66 -7.11 -10.11
C GLN A 51 -7.95 -7.93 -9.95
N HIS A 52 -8.68 -7.76 -8.86
CA HIS A 52 -9.96 -8.44 -8.70
C HIS A 52 -11.00 -7.81 -9.64
N VAL A 53 -11.73 -8.67 -10.36
CA VAL A 53 -12.90 -8.29 -11.16
C VAL A 53 -14.06 -7.85 -10.24
N LEU A 54 -14.11 -8.40 -9.02
CA LEU A 54 -15.13 -8.12 -8.03
C LEU A 54 -14.50 -7.45 -6.81
N SER A 55 -15.18 -6.41 -6.30
CA SER A 55 -14.82 -5.87 -4.99
C SER A 55 -15.02 -6.92 -3.89
N THR A 56 -14.30 -6.78 -2.78
CA THR A 56 -14.43 -7.67 -1.61
C THR A 56 -15.88 -7.77 -1.12
N ALA A 57 -16.65 -6.68 -1.23
CA ALA A 57 -18.08 -6.67 -0.89
C ALA A 57 -18.90 -7.58 -1.84
N GLN A 58 -18.61 -7.55 -3.14
CA GLN A 58 -19.28 -8.40 -4.14
C GLN A 58 -18.90 -9.88 -3.97
N GLU A 59 -17.65 -10.18 -3.66
CA GLU A 59 -17.22 -11.54 -3.31
C GLU A 59 -17.97 -12.06 -2.07
N GLY A 60 -18.17 -11.20 -1.07
CA GLY A 60 -18.96 -11.53 0.12
C GLY A 60 -20.40 -11.95 -0.22
N VAL A 61 -21.05 -11.26 -1.16
CA VAL A 61 -22.40 -11.63 -1.62
C VAL A 61 -22.42 -13.02 -2.26
N LEU A 62 -21.43 -13.33 -3.10
CA LEU A 62 -21.32 -14.66 -3.73
C LEU A 62 -21.12 -15.77 -2.70
N VAL A 63 -20.28 -15.53 -1.68
CA VAL A 63 -20.04 -16.49 -0.59
C VAL A 63 -21.33 -16.77 0.18
N GLU A 64 -22.11 -15.74 0.50
CA GLU A 64 -23.39 -15.93 1.18
C GLU A 64 -24.41 -16.67 0.30
N TRP A 65 -24.45 -16.39 -0.99
CA TRP A 65 -25.34 -17.11 -1.93
C TRP A 65 -25.02 -18.60 -2.02
N VAL A 66 -23.73 -18.98 -2.05
CA VAL A 66 -23.32 -20.39 -2.09
C VAL A 66 -23.69 -21.14 -0.82
N LYS A 67 -23.74 -20.49 0.34
CA LYS A 67 -24.13 -21.15 1.61
C LYS A 67 -25.61 -21.51 1.69
N VAL A 68 -26.45 -20.84 0.91
CA VAL A 68 -27.92 -21.02 0.91
C VAL A 68 -28.37 -21.96 -0.21
N LEU A 69 -27.47 -22.34 -1.11
CA LEU A 69 -27.65 -23.46 -2.06
C LEU A 69 -27.47 -24.80 -1.35
#